data_AF-A0A0K4QJ15-F1
#
_entry.id   AF-A0A0K4QJ15-F1
#
_cell.length_a   1.000
_cell.length_b   1.000
_cell.length_c   1.000
_cell.angle_alpha   90.00
_cell.angle_beta   90.00
_cell.angle_gamma   90.00
#
_symmetry.space_group_name_H-M   'P 1'
#
loop_
_entity.id
_entity.type
_entity.pdbx_description
1 polymer ?
#
loop_
_entity_poly.entity_id
_entity_poly.type
_entity_poly.pdbx_seq_one_letter_code
_entity_poly.pdbx_strand_id
1 'polypeptide(L)' 'MSETKKPIPRTYLHVDPEIFKVLFAEAKKRQIMVSDLMLEIITEAAENIKQKKGK' A
#
# COMPACT_ATOMS: atom_id res chain seq x y z
N MET A 1 2.32 -24.92 17.69
CA MET A 1 1.27 -24.79 16.67
C MET A 1 1.60 -23.57 15.85
N SER A 2 2.27 -23.74 14.70
CA SER A 2 2.59 -22.63 13.82
C SER A 2 1.28 -22.11 13.22
N GLU A 3 0.88 -20.89 13.57
CA GLU A 3 -0.23 -20.20 12.91
C GLU A 3 0.06 -20.21 11.40
N THR A 4 -0.71 -20.99 10.65
CA THR A 4 -0.68 -20.99 9.21
C THR A 4 -1.13 -19.61 8.76
N LYS A 5 -0.17 -18.71 8.51
CA LYS A 5 -0.43 -17.38 7.93
C LYS A 5 -1.27 -17.60 6.67
N LYS A 6 -2.53 -17.17 6.71
CA LYS A 6 -3.42 -17.23 5.55
C LYS A 6 -2.70 -16.54 4.38
N PRO A 7 -2.69 -17.15 3.19
CA PRO A 7 -2.03 -16.56 2.04
C PRO A 7 -2.68 -15.21 1.75
N ILE A 8 -1.86 -14.15 1.76
CA ILE A 8 -2.31 -12.81 1.42
C ILE A 8 -2.56 -12.78 -0.09
N PRO A 9 -3.76 -12.38 -0.55
CA PRO A 9 -4.07 -12.32 -1.97
C PRO A 9 -3.15 -11.32 -2.66
N ARG A 10 -2.52 -11.74 -3.75
CA ARG A 10 -1.73 -10.86 -4.61
C ARG A 10 -2.67 -10.15 -5.58
N THR A 11 -2.58 -8.83 -5.62
CA THR A 11 -3.32 -8.00 -6.58
C THR A 11 -2.33 -7.24 -7.44
N TYR A 12 -2.55 -7.23 -8.74
CA TYR A 12 -1.78 -6.40 -9.67
C TYR A 12 -2.51 -5.08 -9.87
N LEU A 13 -1.78 -3.97 -9.71
CA LEU A 13 -2.29 -2.62 -9.94
C LEU A 13 -1.59 -2.04 -11.16
N HIS A 14 -2.38 -1.60 -12.14
CA HIS A 14 -1.86 -0.78 -13.23
C HIS A 14 -1.71 0.65 -12.72
N VAL A 15 -0.48 1.13 -12.68
CA VAL A 15 -0.13 2.47 -12.21
C VAL A 15 0.46 3.23 -13.38
N ASP A 16 0.08 4.50 -13.53
CA ASP A 16 0.69 5.38 -14.51
C ASP A 16 2.22 5.46 -14.29
N PRO A 17 3.04 5.39 -15.36
CA PRO A 17 4.50 5.39 -15.22
C PRO A 17 5.07 6.59 -14.46
N GLU A 18 4.49 7.78 -14.58
CA GLU A 18 4.96 8.97 -13.88
C GLU A 18 4.63 8.89 -12.38
N ILE A 19 3.46 8.35 -12.04
CA ILE A 19 3.09 8.08 -10.64
C ILE A 19 4.02 7.03 -10.04
N PHE A 20 4.34 5.97 -10.80
CA PHE A 20 5.27 4.94 -10.32
C PHE A 20 6.67 5.51 -10.03
N LYS A 21 7.19 6.44 -10.85
CA LYS A 21 8.48 7.09 -10.59
C LYS A 21 8.48 7.85 -9.26
N VAL A 22 7.40 8.57 -8.95
CA VAL A 22 7.25 9.29 -7.67
C VAL A 22 7.24 8.30 -6.50
N LEU A 23 6.44 7.23 -6.60
CA LEU A 23 6.36 6.19 -5.57
C LEU A 23 7.72 5.49 -5.37
N PHE A 24 8.42 5.20 -6.47
CA PHE A 24 9.73 4.58 -6.43
C PHE A 24 10.79 5.47 -5.76
N ALA A 25 10.82 6.76 -6.09
CA ALA A 25 11.75 7.71 -5.49
C ALA A 25 11.52 7.83 -3.97
N GLU A 26 10.26 7.89 -3.54
CA GLU A 26 9.92 7.97 -2.11
C GLU A 26 10.24 6.66 -1.38
N ALA A 27 9.90 5.51 -1.96
CA ALA A 27 10.23 4.20 -1.38
C ALA A 27 11.76 4.03 -1.23
N LYS A 28 12.52 4.44 -2.25
CA LYS A 28 13.99 4.43 -2.21
C LYS A 28 14.54 5.33 -1.10
N LYS A 29 14.01 6.55 -0.96
CA LYS A 29 14.40 7.48 0.11
C LYS A 29 14.16 6.89 1.50
N ARG A 30 13.04 6.17 1.69
CA ARG A 30 12.68 5.49 2.94
C ARG A 30 13.34 4.13 3.13
N GLN A 31 14.07 3.62 2.13
CA GLN A 31 14.66 2.29 2.12
C GLN A 31 13.65 1.15 2.32
N ILE A 32 12.45 1.28 1.72
CA ILE A 32 11.39 0.27 1.75
C ILE A 32 11.01 -0.17 0.34
N MET A 33 10.25 -1.26 0.21
CA MET A 33 9.71 -1.69 -1.07
C MET A 33 8.55 -0.79 -1.51
N VAL A 34 8.40 -0.60 -2.82
CA VAL A 34 7.25 0.16 -3.38
C VAL A 34 5.91 -0.46 -2.98
N SER A 35 5.85 -1.79 -2.88
CA SER A 35 4.65 -2.49 -2.41
C SER A 35 4.26 -2.11 -0.99
N ASP A 36 5.24 -1.95 -0.10
CA ASP A 36 5.02 -1.62 1.31
C ASP A 36 4.54 -0.17 1.43
N LEU A 37 5.18 0.75 0.70
CA LEU A 37 4.73 2.14 0.59
C LEU A 37 3.28 2.23 0.05
N MET A 38 2.96 1.47 -1.00
CA MET A 38 1.59 1.46 -1.54
C MET A 38 0.60 0.92 -0.53
N LEU A 39 0.97 -0.11 0.25
CA LEU A 39 0.11 -0.66 1.28
C LEU A 39 -0.16 0.36 2.40
N GLU A 40 0.85 1.11 2.84
CA GLU A 40 0.69 2.20 3.81
C GLU A 40 -0.31 3.24 3.31
N ILE A 41 -0.12 3.74 2.08
CA ILE A 41 -1.00 4.75 1.47
C ILE A 41 -2.45 4.23 1.35
N ILE A 42 -2.64 2.99 0.90
CA ILE A 42 -3.97 2.39 0.77
C ILE A 42 -4.62 2.23 2.14
N THR A 43 -3.86 1.83 3.16
CA THR A 43 -4.37 1.64 4.52
C THR A 43 -4.82 2.97 5.11
N GLU A 44 -4.00 4.01 5.00
CA GLU A 44 -4.34 5.37 5.46
C GLU A 44 -5.58 5.90 4.74
N ALA A 45 -5.67 5.72 3.42
CA ALA A 45 -6.82 6.12 2.64
C ALA A 45 -8.10 5.38 3.08
N ALA A 46 -8.01 4.07 3.34
CA ALA A 46 -9.14 3.26 3.82
C ALA A 46 -9.62 3.70 5.21
N GLU A 47 -8.71 3.99 6.13
CA GLU A 47 -9.03 4.51 7.46
C GLU A 47 -9.72 5.87 7.38
N ASN A 48 -9.21 6.77 6.54
CA ASN A 48 -9.83 8.08 6.30
C ASN A 48 -11.24 7.96 5.72
N ILE A 49 -11.49 7.01 4.81
CA ILE A 49 -12.85 6.73 4.29
C ILE A 49 -13.76 6.22 5.42
N LYS A 50 -13.27 5.30 6.26
CA LYS A 50 -14.04 4.76 7.39
C LYS A 50 -14.45 5.87 8.37
N GLN A 51 -13.53 6.79 8.69
CA GLN A 51 -13.81 7.91 9.59
C GLN A 51 -14.82 8.90 9.00
N LYS A 52 -14.77 9.16 7.69
CA LYS A 52 -15.74 10.04 7.00
C LYS A 52 -17.16 9.47 6.93
N LYS A 53 -17.33 8.14 6.93
CA LYS A 53 -18.64 7.48 6.94
C LYS A 53 -19.27 7.34 8.33
N GLY A 54 -18.52 7.61 9.40
CA GLY A 54 -18.99 7.57 10.79
C GLY A 54 -19.47 8.92 11.33
N LYS A 55 -19.51 9.97 10.50
CA LYS A 55 -20.14 11.27 10.76
C LYS A 55 -21.37 11.40 9.87
#